data_AF-A0A8J5UJH7-F1
#
_entry.id   AF-A0A8J5UJH7-F1
#
_cell.length_a   1.000
_cell.length_b   1.000
_cell.length_c   1.000
_cell.angle_alpha   90.00
_cell.angle_beta   90.00
_cell.angle_gamma   90.00
#
_symmetry.space_group_name_H-M   'P 1'
#
loop_
_entity.id
_entity.type
_entity.pdbx_description
1 polymer ?
#
loop_
_entity_poly.entity_id
_entity_poly.type
_entity_poly.pdbx_seq_one_letter_code
_entity_poly.pdbx_strand_id
1 'polypeptide(L)'
;MQRFKGTRCPLVKFLAPDGINTRTVLVEPEQWTVEDEEGNVLVSRIQFPLILAWSLSIHKSQGQTLARVKVDLRRIFETGQAYVALSRAVSRSGLQVLNFNESKVRSHPKVIAFYNSLTTGEWYKGVGPRQQTLGFEREEVEVSIDR
;
A
#
# COMPACT_ATOMS: atom_id res chain seq x y z
N MET A 1 -8.16 -31.70 24.10
CA MET A 1 -7.75 -30.28 24.24
C MET A 1 -6.81 -30.10 25.45
N GLN A 2 -5.58 -30.63 25.43
CA GLN A 2 -4.69 -30.61 26.62
C GLN A 2 -3.21 -30.30 26.30
N ARG A 3 -2.92 -29.70 25.13
CA ARG A 3 -1.56 -29.75 24.57
C ARG A 3 -0.64 -28.55 24.88
N PHE A 4 -1.08 -27.58 25.68
CA PHE A 4 -0.29 -26.37 26.00
C PHE A 4 -0.13 -26.04 27.50
N LYS A 5 -0.38 -26.99 28.40
CA LYS A 5 -0.10 -26.78 29.84
C LYS A 5 1.39 -26.45 30.03
N GLY A 6 1.71 -25.21 30.38
CA GLY A 6 3.08 -24.72 30.63
C GLY A 6 3.70 -23.85 29.54
N THR A 7 3.02 -23.59 28.42
CA THR A 7 3.54 -22.70 27.37
C THR A 7 3.25 -21.23 27.72
N ARG A 8 4.28 -20.36 27.71
CA ARG A 8 4.08 -18.92 27.87
C ARG A 8 3.45 -18.34 26.61
N CYS A 9 2.22 -17.87 26.71
CA CYS A 9 1.52 -17.21 25.61
C CYS A 9 1.76 -15.69 25.64
N PRO A 10 1.90 -15.04 24.46
CA PRO A 10 2.08 -13.59 24.41
C PRO A 10 0.78 -12.88 24.79
N LEU A 11 0.88 -11.92 25.72
CA LEU A 11 -0.19 -10.99 26.05
C LEU A 11 -0.04 -9.75 25.16
N VAL A 12 -0.96 -9.57 24.20
CA VAL A 12 -0.87 -8.53 23.18
C VAL A 12 -1.97 -7.50 23.37
N LYS A 13 -1.60 -6.22 23.35
CA LYS A 13 -2.52 -5.08 23.37
C LYS A 13 -2.75 -4.60 21.94
N PHE A 14 -3.91 -4.90 21.37
CA PHE A 14 -4.32 -4.46 20.04
C PHE A 14 -4.96 -3.07 20.10
N LEU A 15 -4.65 -2.23 19.14
CA LEU A 15 -5.28 -0.92 18.94
C LEU A 15 -6.42 -1.06 17.92
N ALA A 16 -7.59 -0.51 18.24
CA ALA A 16 -8.73 -0.48 17.34
C ALA A 16 -8.49 0.51 16.17
N PRO A 17 -9.24 0.42 15.06
CA PRO A 17 -9.07 1.31 13.90
C PRO A 17 -9.29 2.79 14.20
N ASP A 18 -10.03 3.12 15.28
CA ASP A 18 -10.22 4.49 15.75
C ASP A 18 -8.95 5.12 16.36
N GLY A 19 -7.91 4.33 16.59
CA GLY A 19 -6.64 4.78 17.18
C GLY A 19 -6.70 5.10 18.67
N ILE A 20 -7.82 4.86 19.34
CA ILE A 20 -8.07 5.24 20.74
C ILE A 20 -8.32 3.99 21.58
N ASN A 21 -9.23 3.13 21.14
CA ASN A 21 -9.66 1.98 21.91
C ASN A 21 -8.64 0.84 21.82
N THR A 22 -8.46 0.13 22.92
CA THR A 22 -7.48 -0.97 22.98
C THR A 22 -8.10 -2.24 23.54
N ARG A 23 -7.68 -3.38 22.99
CA ARG A 23 -8.09 -4.70 23.44
C ARG A 23 -6.86 -5.53 23.79
N THR A 24 -6.74 -5.93 25.05
CA THR A 24 -5.69 -6.85 25.49
C THR A 24 -6.17 -8.29 25.35
N VAL A 25 -5.38 -9.15 24.70
CA VAL A 25 -5.71 -10.54 24.43
C VAL A 25 -4.50 -11.42 24.77
N LEU A 26 -4.73 -12.48 25.54
CA LEU A 26 -3.76 -13.58 25.66
C LEU A 26 -3.88 -14.42 24.40
N VAL A 27 -2.88 -14.38 23.53
CA VAL A 27 -2.95 -15.02 22.21
C VAL A 27 -2.53 -16.47 22.34
N GLU A 28 -3.42 -17.38 21.98
CA GLU A 28 -3.16 -18.82 21.96
C GLU A 28 -2.72 -19.28 20.56
N PRO A 29 -1.99 -20.40 20.44
CA PRO A 29 -1.69 -21.00 19.15
C PRO A 29 -2.96 -21.48 18.46
N GLU A 30 -3.05 -21.21 17.16
CA GLU A 30 -4.14 -21.66 16.29
C GLU A 30 -3.60 -22.73 15.32
N GLN A 31 -4.49 -23.60 14.86
CA GLN A 31 -4.17 -24.63 13.87
C GLN A 31 -4.79 -24.24 12.53
N TRP A 32 -3.96 -24.21 11.49
CA TRP A 32 -4.39 -24.06 10.11
C TRP A 32 -4.21 -25.39 9.39
N THR A 33 -5.23 -25.79 8.63
CA THR A 33 -5.21 -26.98 7.76
C THR A 33 -5.37 -26.55 6.31
N VAL A 34 -4.75 -27.31 5.41
CA VAL A 34 -5.02 -27.28 3.98
C VAL A 34 -5.62 -28.65 3.66
N GLU A 35 -6.82 -28.64 3.10
CA GLU A 35 -7.62 -29.82 2.77
C GLU A 35 -7.73 -29.97 1.25
N ASP A 36 -7.91 -31.20 0.78
CA ASP A 36 -8.25 -31.49 -0.62
C ASP A 36 -9.77 -31.32 -0.89
N GLU A 37 -10.19 -31.57 -2.13
CA GLU A 37 -11.60 -31.48 -2.54
C GLU A 37 -12.49 -32.54 -1.85
N GLU A 38 -11.89 -33.60 -1.30
CA GLU A 38 -12.58 -34.68 -0.59
C GLU A 38 -12.63 -34.43 0.93
N GLY A 39 -12.02 -33.35 1.41
CA GLY A 39 -11.97 -32.97 2.83
C GLY A 39 -10.85 -33.66 3.63
N ASN A 40 -9.89 -34.32 2.97
CA ASN A 40 -8.73 -34.90 3.65
C ASN A 40 -7.70 -33.81 3.94
N VAL A 41 -7.20 -33.75 5.18
CA VAL A 41 -6.15 -32.81 5.58
C VAL A 41 -4.82 -33.22 4.95
N LEU A 42 -4.34 -32.42 4.00
CA LEU A 42 -3.05 -32.61 3.34
C LEU A 42 -1.90 -32.11 4.22
N VAL A 43 -2.07 -30.93 4.82
CA VAL A 43 -1.04 -30.28 5.63
C VAL A 43 -1.70 -29.55 6.80
N SER A 44 -1.08 -29.60 7.98
CA SER A 44 -1.49 -28.77 9.11
C SER A 44 -0.31 -28.03 9.73
N ARG A 45 -0.58 -26.83 10.27
CA ARG A 45 0.40 -26.00 10.98
C ARG A 45 -0.24 -25.45 12.24
N ILE A 46 0.47 -25.57 13.37
CA ILE A 46 0.09 -24.95 14.64
C ILE A 46 1.08 -23.83 14.92
N GLN A 47 0.59 -22.61 15.11
CA GLN A 47 1.42 -21.42 15.36
C GLN A 47 0.60 -20.32 16.04
N PHE A 48 1.24 -19.34 16.68
CA PHE A 48 0.54 -18.13 17.08
C PHE A 48 0.07 -17.33 15.85
N PRO A 49 -1.17 -16.80 15.83
CA PRO A 49 -1.69 -15.99 14.72
C PRO A 49 -1.10 -14.56 14.72
N LEU A 50 0.22 -14.46 14.83
CA LEU A 50 0.97 -13.20 14.94
C LEU A 50 2.14 -13.19 13.96
N ILE A 51 2.33 -12.05 13.31
CA ILE A 51 3.51 -11.76 12.49
C ILE A 51 4.08 -10.40 12.89
N LEU A 52 5.41 -10.24 12.79
CA LEU A 52 6.04 -8.94 13.02
C LEU A 52 5.60 -7.95 11.93
N ALA A 53 5.11 -6.78 12.35
CA ALA A 53 4.47 -5.81 11.47
C ALA A 53 5.20 -4.47 11.37
N TRP A 54 6.43 -4.34 11.88
CA TRP A 54 7.24 -3.12 11.67
C TRP A 54 7.67 -2.93 10.23
N SER A 55 7.92 -4.02 9.52
CA SER A 55 8.17 -4.01 8.08
C SER A 55 6.96 -4.63 7.38
N LEU A 56 6.38 -3.87 6.46
CA LEU A 56 5.22 -4.29 5.69
C LEU A 56 5.59 -4.33 4.21
N SER A 57 5.00 -5.26 3.46
CA SER A 57 5.07 -5.20 2.01
C SER A 57 4.29 -3.98 1.49
N ILE A 58 4.68 -3.45 0.34
CA ILE A 58 4.01 -2.30 -0.29
C ILE A 58 2.50 -2.58 -0.43
N HIS A 59 2.13 -3.80 -0.85
CA HIS A 59 0.73 -4.22 -0.99
C HIS A 59 -0.05 -4.15 0.33
N LYS A 60 0.55 -4.55 1.45
CA LYS A 60 -0.11 -4.47 2.78
C LYS A 60 -0.14 -3.05 3.34
N SER A 61 0.72 -2.15 2.85
CA SER A 61 0.75 -0.73 3.24
C SER A 61 -0.26 0.15 2.49
N GLN A 62 -0.90 -0.37 1.44
CA GLN A 62 -1.82 0.41 0.61
C GLN A 62 -2.99 0.95 1.44
N GLY A 63 -3.26 2.25 1.33
CA GLY A 63 -4.32 2.94 2.10
C GLY A 63 -3.89 3.38 3.50
N GLN A 64 -2.70 3.03 3.97
CA GLN A 64 -2.18 3.49 5.25
C GLN A 64 -1.49 4.85 5.11
N THR A 65 -1.48 5.62 6.20
CA THR A 65 -0.76 6.88 6.36
C THR A 65 0.33 6.67 7.40
N LEU A 66 1.60 6.78 7.01
CA LEU A 66 2.74 6.47 7.87
C LEU A 66 3.56 7.73 8.14
N ALA A 67 3.62 8.15 9.40
CA ALA A 67 4.34 9.37 9.80
C ALA A 67 5.88 9.23 9.68
N ARG A 68 6.41 8.01 9.86
CA ARG A 68 7.83 7.69 9.65
C ARG A 68 7.95 6.38 8.90
N VAL A 69 8.60 6.39 7.75
CA VAL A 69 8.75 5.21 6.90
C VAL A 69 10.10 5.19 6.22
N LYS A 70 10.71 4.01 6.22
CA LYS A 70 11.91 3.70 5.44
C LYS A 70 11.50 2.78 4.29
N VAL A 71 11.75 3.21 3.06
CA VAL A 71 11.35 2.51 1.85
C VAL A 71 12.60 2.05 1.10
N ASP A 72 12.70 0.74 0.86
CA ASP A 72 13.74 0.17 -0.01
C ASP A 72 13.15 -0.16 -1.38
N LEU A 73 13.63 0.53 -2.41
CA LEU A 73 13.13 0.42 -3.79
C LEU A 73 13.90 -0.63 -4.62
N ARG A 74 14.85 -1.37 -4.03
CA ARG A 74 15.71 -2.33 -4.75
C ARG A 74 14.90 -3.37 -5.53
N ARG A 75 13.85 -3.92 -4.91
CA ARG A 75 13.02 -5.01 -5.44
C ARG A 75 11.74 -4.53 -6.12
N ILE A 76 11.63 -3.27 -6.54
CA ILE A 76 10.47 -2.84 -7.33
C ILE A 76 10.52 -3.46 -8.72
N PHE A 77 9.38 -4.05 -9.10
CA PHE A 77 9.19 -4.75 -10.37
C PHE A 77 7.97 -4.27 -11.16
N GLU A 78 6.93 -3.73 -10.51
CA GLU A 78 5.71 -3.25 -11.20
C GLU A 78 5.69 -1.74 -11.42
N THR A 79 5.02 -1.32 -12.51
CA THR A 79 4.62 0.07 -12.73
C THR A 79 3.77 0.61 -11.58
N GLY A 80 4.05 1.82 -11.10
CA GLY A 80 3.31 2.47 -10.02
C GLY A 80 3.66 2.03 -8.59
N GLN A 81 4.38 0.92 -8.37
CA GLN A 81 4.75 0.48 -7.02
C GLN A 81 5.62 1.50 -6.26
N ALA A 82 6.56 2.16 -6.96
CA ALA A 82 7.39 3.20 -6.37
C ALA A 82 6.55 4.38 -5.86
N TYR A 83 5.57 4.81 -6.67
CA TYR A 83 4.64 5.87 -6.30
C TYR A 83 3.76 5.48 -5.09
N VAL A 84 3.22 4.26 -5.09
CA VAL A 84 2.42 3.77 -3.94
C VAL A 84 3.24 3.78 -2.66
N ALA A 85 4.48 3.30 -2.70
CA ALA A 85 5.34 3.26 -1.52
C ALA A 85 5.72 4.66 -1.00
N LEU A 86 6.07 5.59 -1.89
CA LEU A 86 6.45 6.96 -1.51
C LEU A 86 5.25 7.78 -1.02
N SER A 87 4.07 7.62 -1.63
CA SER A 87 2.83 8.31 -1.24
C SER A 87 2.31 7.92 0.15
N ARG A 88 2.89 6.92 0.82
CA ARG A 88 2.50 6.57 2.21
C ARG A 88 3.07 7.53 3.24
N ALA A 89 4.16 8.23 2.90
CA ALA A 89 4.81 9.15 3.81
C ALA A 89 4.05 10.47 3.92
N VAL A 90 3.86 10.97 5.14
CA VAL A 90 3.19 12.26 5.39
C VAL A 90 4.10 13.45 5.08
N SER A 91 5.40 13.30 5.33
CA SER A 91 6.38 14.38 5.17
C SER A 91 7.71 13.85 4.63
N ARG A 92 8.48 14.72 3.96
CA ARG A 92 9.84 14.40 3.51
C ARG A 92 10.77 14.08 4.68
N SER A 93 10.61 14.76 5.82
CA SER A 93 11.41 14.52 7.03
C SER A 93 11.14 13.15 7.67
N GLY A 94 9.95 12.59 7.46
CA GLY A 94 9.58 11.25 7.91
C GLY A 94 9.93 10.13 6.93
N LEU A 95 10.51 10.45 5.77
CA LEU A 95 10.74 9.50 4.69
C LEU A 95 12.24 9.27 4.48
N GLN A 96 12.66 8.02 4.52
CA GLN A 96 13.97 7.59 4.04
C GLN A 96 13.81 6.68 2.83
N VAL A 97 14.46 7.02 1.72
CA VAL A 97 14.46 6.21 0.50
C VAL A 97 15.83 5.56 0.30
N LEU A 98 15.84 4.26 0.04
CA LEU A 98 17.04 3.50 -0.30
C LEU A 98 16.94 2.91 -1.71
N ASN A 99 18.09 2.79 -2.39
CA ASN A 99 18.23 2.15 -3.70
C ASN A 99 17.28 2.73 -4.77
N PHE A 100 17.11 4.06 -4.78
CA PHE A 100 16.30 4.73 -5.80
C PHE A 100 16.90 4.52 -7.19
N ASN A 101 16.05 4.17 -8.13
CA ASN A 101 16.41 4.10 -9.54
C ASN A 101 15.27 4.72 -10.35
N GLU A 102 15.58 5.83 -11.00
CA GLU A 102 14.64 6.59 -11.82
C GLU A 102 14.03 5.73 -12.95
N SER A 103 14.80 4.81 -13.52
CA SER A 103 14.32 3.94 -14.60
C SER A 103 13.17 3.02 -14.16
N LYS A 104 12.98 2.83 -12.85
CA LYS A 104 11.89 2.02 -12.25
C LYS A 104 10.65 2.83 -11.90
N VAL A 105 10.71 4.16 -12.00
CA VAL A 105 9.55 5.03 -11.78
C VAL A 105 8.80 5.17 -13.09
N ARG A 106 7.81 4.28 -13.31
CA ARG A 106 7.05 4.21 -14.55
C ARG A 106 5.55 4.14 -14.29
N SER A 107 4.80 4.78 -15.17
CA SER A 107 3.33 4.71 -15.25
C SER A 107 2.93 3.86 -16.45
N HIS A 108 1.87 3.07 -16.29
CA HIS A 108 1.38 2.23 -17.38
C HIS A 108 0.76 3.10 -18.50
N PRO A 109 1.11 2.93 -19.79
CA PRO A 109 0.63 3.80 -20.88
C PRO A 109 -0.90 3.90 -20.99
N LYS A 110 -1.61 2.79 -20.77
CA LYS A 110 -3.09 2.79 -20.72
C LYS A 110 -3.67 3.71 -19.63
N VAL A 111 -3.01 3.81 -18.47
CA VAL A 111 -3.44 4.70 -17.38
C VAL A 111 -3.23 6.15 -17.79
N ILE A 112 -2.10 6.47 -18.42
CA ILE A 112 -1.85 7.81 -18.97
C ILE A 112 -2.92 8.18 -20.01
N ALA A 113 -3.18 7.30 -20.97
CA ALA A 113 -4.21 7.51 -21.99
C ALA A 113 -5.60 7.71 -21.37
N PHE A 114 -5.94 6.91 -20.35
CA PHE A 114 -7.18 7.05 -19.60
C PHE A 114 -7.27 8.42 -18.91
N TYR A 115 -6.26 8.82 -18.14
CA TYR A 115 -6.27 10.11 -17.44
C TYR A 115 -6.30 11.30 -18.40
N ASN A 116 -5.67 11.21 -19.58
CA ASN A 116 -5.74 12.24 -20.62
C ASN A 116 -7.12 12.32 -21.29
N SER A 117 -7.88 11.23 -21.29
CA SER A 117 -9.26 11.21 -21.79
C SER A 117 -10.28 11.79 -20.80
N LEU A 118 -9.89 11.95 -19.53
CA LEU A 118 -10.73 12.60 -18.53
C LEU A 118 -10.75 14.10 -18.83
N THR A 119 -11.90 14.63 -19.21
CA THR A 119 -12.11 16.08 -19.22
C THR A 119 -12.06 16.58 -17.78
N THR A 120 -11.19 17.56 -17.51
CA THR A 120 -11.24 18.32 -16.26
C THR A 120 -12.64 18.91 -16.19
N GLY A 121 -13.48 18.35 -15.32
CA GLY A 121 -14.87 18.76 -15.25
C GLY A 121 -14.97 20.18 -14.72
N GLU A 122 -14.92 21.20 -15.58
CA GLU A 122 -15.27 22.59 -15.22
C GLU A 122 -16.78 22.77 -14.97
N TRP A 123 -17.53 21.67 -14.79
CA TRP A 123 -18.95 21.65 -14.49
C TRP A 123 -19.32 22.36 -13.17
N TYR A 124 -18.35 22.63 -12.28
CA TYR A 124 -18.53 23.39 -11.04
C TYR A 124 -18.25 24.90 -11.18
N LYS A 125 -17.82 25.40 -12.34
CA LYS A 125 -17.67 26.84 -12.61
C LYS A 125 -18.69 27.34 -13.64
N GLY A 126 -19.98 27.20 -13.30
CA GLY A 126 -21.09 28.08 -13.70
C GLY A 126 -21.10 28.83 -15.04
N VAL A 127 -20.59 28.29 -16.15
CA VAL A 127 -20.75 28.88 -17.49
C VAL A 127 -20.97 27.76 -18.50
N GLY A 128 -22.13 27.77 -19.16
CA GLY A 128 -22.61 26.71 -20.06
C GLY A 128 -21.83 26.56 -21.38
N PRO A 129 -22.20 25.58 -22.23
CA PRO A 129 -21.36 25.17 -23.35
C PRO A 129 -21.57 26.08 -24.58
N ARG A 130 -20.47 26.56 -25.19
CA ARG A 130 -20.46 27.00 -26.60
C ARG A 130 -19.13 26.67 -27.30
N GLN A 131 -19.21 25.62 -28.14
CA GLN A 131 -18.57 25.38 -29.43
C GLN A 131 -17.13 25.87 -29.72
N GLN A 132 -16.24 24.87 -29.83
CA GLN A 132 -15.38 24.54 -30.99
C GLN A 132 -14.56 25.66 -31.68
N THR A 133 -13.23 25.62 -31.59
CA THR A 133 -12.34 25.78 -32.76
C THR A 133 -11.00 25.07 -32.54
N LEU A 134 -10.49 24.46 -33.62
CA LEU A 134 -9.19 23.81 -33.74
C LEU A 134 -8.03 24.76 -33.41
N GLY A 135 -7.00 24.22 -32.77
CA GLY A 135 -5.70 24.85 -32.59
C GLY A 135 -4.72 23.86 -31.96
N PHE A 136 -3.96 23.16 -32.79
CA PHE A 136 -2.76 22.46 -32.34
C PHE A 136 -1.73 23.51 -31.94
N GLU A 137 -1.35 23.55 -30.66
CA GLU A 137 -0.02 24.02 -30.24
C GLU A 137 0.37 23.21 -29.00
N ARG A 138 1.49 22.47 -29.13
CA ARG A 138 2.13 21.74 -28.04
C ARG A 138 2.97 22.76 -27.28
N GLU A 139 2.67 22.97 -25.99
CA GLU A 139 3.61 23.59 -25.07
C GLU A 139 4.25 22.48 -24.22
N GLU A 140 5.56 22.32 -24.38
CA GLU A 140 6.39 21.42 -23.59
C GLU A 140 6.42 21.91 -22.14
N VAL A 141 6.06 21.04 -21.19
CA VAL A 141 6.25 21.33 -19.76
C VAL A 141 7.62 20.82 -19.35
N GLU A 142 8.59 21.73 -19.36
CA GLU A 142 9.94 21.49 -18.85
C GLU A 142 9.90 21.54 -17.31
N VAL A 143 10.12 20.38 -16.65
CA VAL A 143 10.24 20.31 -15.19
C VAL A 143 11.72 20.43 -14.82
N SER A 144 12.14 21.66 -14.51
CA SER A 144 13.49 21.94 -14.01
C SER A 144 13.64 21.42 -12.58
N ILE A 145 14.56 20.47 -12.37
CA ILE A 145 15.02 20.03 -11.05
C ILE A 145 16.33 20.78 -10.78
N ASP A 146 16.25 21.80 -9.93
CA ASP A 146 17.42 22.56 -9.48
C ASP A 146 18.30 21.68 -8.58
N ARG A 147 19.62 21.85 -8.72
CA ARG A 147 20.69 20.94 -8.23
C ARG A 147 20.86 20.91 -6.71
#